data_AF-A0A1H6T9U6-F1
#
_entry.id   AF-A0A1H6T9U6-F1
#
_cell.length_a   1.000
_cell.length_b   1.000
_cell.length_c   1.000
_cell.angle_alpha   90.00
_cell.angle_beta   90.00
_cell.angle_gamma   90.00
#
_symmetry.space_group_name_H-M   'P 1'
#
loop_
_entity.id
_entity.type
_entity.pdbx_description
1 polymer ?
#
loop_
_entity_poly.entity_id
_entity_poly.type
_entity_poly.pdbx_seq_one_letter_code
_entity_poly.pdbx_strand_id
1 'polypeptide(L)' 'MSLNTDPKRCPLCGDGNACGLASPSRSAECWCFSKPANPDALKCLPADLCNQACLCPRCLQRLHDETTPDAP' A
#
# COMPACT_ATOMS: atom_id res chain seq x y z
N MET A 1 24.11 -6.35 4.46
CA MET A 1 23.58 -5.59 3.31
C MET A 1 22.18 -5.14 3.68
N SER A 2 21.95 -3.83 3.82
CA SER A 2 20.63 -3.29 4.14
C SER A 2 19.69 -3.56 2.96
N LEU A 3 18.65 -4.36 3.18
CA LEU A 3 17.52 -4.47 2.25
C LEU A 3 16.83 -3.11 2.24
N ASN A 4 17.24 -2.26 1.31
CA ASN A 4 16.73 -0.91 1.17
C ASN A 4 15.36 -1.00 0.51
N THR A 5 14.33 -1.32 1.30
CA THR A 5 12.93 -1.34 0.85
C THR A 5 12.64 0.01 0.23
N ASP A 6 12.61 0.06 -1.10
CA ASP A 6 12.48 1.32 -1.83
C ASP A 6 11.11 1.90 -1.49
N PRO A 7 11.03 3.10 -0.89
CA PRO A 7 9.78 3.65 -0.42
C PRO A 7 8.82 3.99 -1.57
N LYS A 8 9.28 3.95 -2.84
CA LYS A 8 8.48 4.13 -4.06
C LYS A 8 8.02 2.80 -4.67
N ARG A 9 8.38 1.66 -4.08
CA ARG A 9 7.93 0.32 -4.48
C ARG A 9 6.97 -0.29 -3.46
N CYS A 10 5.98 -1.00 -3.97
CA CYS A 10 5.03 -1.75 -3.17
C CYS A 10 5.74 -2.97 -2.56
N PRO A 11 5.65 -3.19 -1.24
CA PRO A 11 6.34 -4.30 -0.59
C PRO A 11 5.65 -5.66 -0.84
N LEU A 12 4.41 -5.66 -1.34
CA LEU A 12 3.68 -6.89 -1.72
C LEU A 12 4.03 -7.41 -3.11
N CYS A 13 4.19 -6.51 -4.09
CA CYS A 13 4.37 -6.90 -5.49
C CYS A 13 5.65 -6.38 -6.14
N GLY A 14 6.40 -5.49 -5.46
CA GLY A 14 7.63 -4.87 -5.97
C GLY A 14 7.41 -3.76 -7.01
N ASP A 15 6.17 -3.50 -7.42
CA ASP A 15 5.81 -2.52 -8.44
C ASP A 15 5.78 -1.08 -7.89
N GLY A 16 5.71 -0.07 -8.75
CA GLY A 16 5.63 1.33 -8.34
C GLY A 16 4.38 1.59 -7.48
N ASN A 17 4.57 2.15 -6.28
CA ASN A 17 3.42 2.50 -5.44
C ASN A 17 2.73 3.81 -5.84
N ALA A 18 3.34 4.58 -6.74
CA ALA A 18 2.87 5.88 -7.21
C ALA A 18 2.54 6.89 -6.10
N CYS A 19 3.06 6.70 -4.87
CA CYS A 19 2.71 7.58 -3.78
C CYS A 19 3.46 8.91 -3.87
N GLY A 20 2.70 10.01 -3.76
CA GLY A 20 3.23 11.37 -3.69
C GLY A 20 4.15 11.58 -2.48
N LEU A 21 3.89 10.91 -1.35
CA LEU A 21 4.74 10.99 -0.14
C LEU A 21 6.12 10.35 -0.33
N ALA A 22 6.20 9.30 -1.13
CA ALA A 22 7.47 8.63 -1.45
C ALA A 22 8.27 9.37 -2.53
N SER A 23 7.63 10.33 -3.21
CA SER A 23 8.24 11.13 -4.26
C SER A 23 8.67 12.49 -3.68
N PRO A 24 9.87 13.01 -4.02
CA PRO A 24 10.36 14.30 -3.50
C PRO A 24 9.56 15.51 -4.02
N SER A 25 8.61 15.31 -4.92
CA SER A 25 7.70 16.35 -5.41
C SER A 25 6.63 16.66 -4.36
N ARG A 26 6.97 17.63 -3.50
CA ARG A 26 6.28 18.15 -2.31
C ARG A 26 4.81 18.63 -2.50
N SER A 27 4.17 18.35 -3.62
CA SER A 27 2.86 18.91 -4.00
C SER A 27 1.86 17.87 -4.50
N ALA A 28 2.23 16.60 -4.60
CA ALA A 28 1.30 15.56 -5.03
C ALA A 28 0.54 15.01 -3.83
N GLU A 29 -0.77 15.33 -3.75
CA GLU A 29 -1.70 14.59 -2.91
C GLU A 29 -1.52 13.09 -3.19
N CYS A 30 -1.18 12.29 -2.17
CA CYS A 30 -0.98 10.85 -2.41
C CYS A 30 -2.34 10.23 -2.71
N TRP A 31 -2.47 9.60 -3.88
CA TRP A 31 -3.72 8.98 -4.35
C TRP A 31 -4.33 8.00 -3.34
N CYS A 32 -3.53 7.44 -2.43
CA CYS A 32 -4.01 6.56 -1.37
C CYS A 32 -4.98 7.28 -0.41
N PHE A 33 -4.88 8.60 -0.24
CA PHE A 33 -5.85 9.38 0.55
C PHE A 33 -7.23 9.42 -0.12
N SER A 34 -7.28 9.37 -1.46
CA SER A 34 -8.53 9.30 -2.23
C SER A 34 -9.08 7.87 -2.34
N LYS A 35 -8.32 6.86 -1.91
CA LYS A 35 -8.70 5.44 -1.98
C LYS A 35 -8.75 4.83 -0.57
N PRO A 36 -9.94 4.73 0.05
CA PRO A 36 -10.06 4.05 1.34
C PRO A 36 -9.74 2.57 1.17
N ALA A 37 -8.89 2.04 2.05
CA ALA A 37 -8.58 0.63 2.17
C ALA A 37 -9.18 0.09 3.46
N ASN A 38 -9.47 -1.21 3.51
CA ASN A 38 -10.04 -1.80 4.70
C ASN A 38 -9.00 -1.88 5.82
N PRO A 39 -9.26 -1.27 6.99
CA PRO A 39 -8.32 -1.27 8.10
C PRO A 39 -8.14 -2.68 8.69
N ASP A 40 -9.14 -3.55 8.55
CA ASP A 40 -9.05 -4.95 9.01
C ASP A 40 -8.06 -5.77 8.16
N ALA A 41 -8.16 -5.65 6.83
CA ALA A 41 -7.20 -6.27 5.90
C ALA A 41 -5.78 -5.72 6.12
N LEU A 42 -5.63 -4.41 6.35
CA LEU A 42 -4.35 -3.79 6.71
C LEU A 42 -3.79 -4.32 8.04
N LYS A 43 -4.64 -4.55 9.05
CA LYS A 43 -4.22 -5.17 10.33
C LYS A 43 -3.83 -6.63 10.19
N CYS A 44 -4.37 -7.34 9.19
CA CYS A 44 -3.99 -8.71 8.88
C CYS A 44 -2.58 -8.79 8.26
N LEU A 45 -2.11 -7.70 7.63
CA LEU A 45 -0.75 -7.66 7.10
C LEU A 45 0.29 -7.76 8.23
N PRO A 46 1.40 -8.48 8.00
CA PRO A 46 2.49 -8.53 8.95
C PRO A 46 3.04 -7.12 9.19
N ALA A 47 3.35 -6.82 10.46
CA ALA A 47 3.83 -5.50 10.88
C ALA A 47 5.10 -5.06 10.13
N ASP A 48 5.91 -6.01 9.67
CA ASP A 48 7.06 -5.78 8.81
C ASP A 48 6.65 -5.10 7.48
N LEU A 49 5.52 -5.48 6.88
CA LEU A 49 5.03 -4.83 5.65
C LEU A 49 4.23 -3.55 5.97
N CYS A 50 3.55 -3.49 7.12
CA CYS A 50 2.59 -2.44 7.48
C CYS A 50 3.22 -1.08 7.84
N ASN A 51 4.54 -0.92 7.76
CA ASN A 51 5.20 0.38 8.00
C ASN A 51 6.42 0.64 7.11
N GLN A 52 6.69 -0.23 6.12
CA GLN A 52 7.90 -0.12 5.30
C GLN A 52 7.73 0.74 4.05
N ALA A 53 6.59 0.63 3.35
CA ALA A 53 6.33 1.42 2.14
C ALA A 53 4.83 1.48 1.82
N CYS A 54 4.44 2.47 1.02
CA CYS A 54 3.05 2.56 0.54
C CYS A 54 2.73 1.42 -0.43
N LEU A 55 1.49 0.94 -0.35
CA LEU A 55 0.94 -0.07 -1.26
C LEU A 55 0.61 0.55 -2.61
N CYS A 56 0.77 -0.19 -3.71
CA CYS A 56 0.33 0.24 -5.04
C CYS A 56 -1.22 0.18 -5.16
N PRO A 57 -1.84 0.90 -6.10
CA PRO A 57 -3.30 0.93 -6.25
C PRO A 57 -3.92 -0.44 -6.46
N ARG A 58 -3.19 -1.35 -7.10
CA ARG A 58 -3.62 -2.73 -7.32
C ARG A 58 -3.67 -3.53 -6.02
N CYS A 59 -2.64 -3.46 -5.18
CA CYS A 59 -2.61 -4.13 -3.89
C CYS A 59 -3.60 -3.50 -2.90
N LEU A 60 -3.69 -2.17 -2.87
CA LEU A 60 -4.64 -1.47 -2.02
C LEU A 60 -6.10 -1.83 -2.38
N GLN A 61 -6.40 -1.97 -3.68
CA GLN A 61 -7.71 -2.40 -4.14
C GLN A 61 -8.02 -3.86 -3.76
N ARG A 62 -7.03 -4.75 -3.74
CA ARG A 62 -7.22 -6.13 -3.26
C ARG A 62 -7.58 -6.17 -1.79
N LEU A 63 -6.93 -5.35 -0.95
CA LEU A 63 -7.26 -5.25 0.46
C LEU A 63 -8.66 -4.68 0.71
N HIS A 64 -9.14 -3.81 -0.17
CA HIS A 64 -10.53 -3.33 -0.13
C HIS A 64 -11.52 -4.45 -0.47
N ASP A 65 -11.21 -5.26 -1.47
CA ASP A 65 -12.04 -6.36 -1.96
C ASP A 65 -12.14 -7.53 -0.96
N GLU A 66 -11.03 -7.88 -0.28
CA GLU A 66 -10.97 -8.98 0.70
C GLU A 66 -11.90 -8.81 1.92
N THR A 67 -12.50 -7.63 2.13
CA THR A 67 -13.51 -7.43 3.19
C THR A 67 -14.94 -7.66 2.71
N THR A 68 -15.14 -8.05 1.46
CA THR A 68 -16.33 -8.82 1.11
C THR A 68 -15.95 -10.27 1.39
N PRO A 69 -16.26 -10.84 2.59
CA PRO A 69 -16.18 -12.27 2.73
C PRO A 69 -17.01 -12.84 1.60
N ASP A 70 -16.35 -13.62 0.75
CA ASP A 70 -16.96 -14.55 -0.19
C ASP A 70 -18.17 -15.19 0.53
N ALA A 71 -19.35 -14.67 0.23
CA ALA A 71 -20.60 -15.33 0.52
C ALA A 71 -20.90 -16.14 -0.75
N PRO A 72 -21.22 -17.42 -0.59
CA PRO A 72 -20.94 -18.52 -1.52
C PRO A 72 -21.57 -18.42 -2.91
#